data_AF-A0A964MEK5-F1
#
_entry.id   AF-A0A964MEK5-F1
#
_cell.length_a   1.000
_cell.length_b   1.000
_cell.length_c   1.000
_cell.angle_alpha   90.00
_cell.angle_beta   90.00
_cell.angle_gamma   90.00
#
_symmetry.space_group_name_H-M   'P 1'
#
loop_
_entity.id
_entity.type
_entity.pdbx_description
1 polymer ?
#
loop_
_entity_poly.entity_id
_entity_poly.type
_entity_poly.pdbx_seq_one_letter_code
_entity_poly.pdbx_strand_id
1 'polypeptide(L)'
;MEPLLQLFLFPKRLRFRWRNRKRLTVTESLKATLKARCEEAIRADIPTYQGIYNVGLFVVLVEQDISAYSEAIFFARSEWHRQFYARGLAVLLYEAAEDLPQLLGKQYRTWLQDLELGSEWTNLLNHAGSKLSAFNRSHGQFLKELRNYVSAHRDHDALSQIDTMAKFKAIDLYRLGAEFSVPLNDLLAFYTHLLRYMHNPAVMLHHVAKSVAP
;
A
#
# COMPACT_ATOMS: atom_id res chain seq x y z
N MET A 1 -20.02 -23.23 -2.06
CA MET A 1 -20.33 -22.71 -3.40
C MET A 1 -20.46 -23.90 -4.33
N GLU A 2 -21.61 -24.06 -4.99
CA GLU A 2 -21.80 -25.11 -5.99
C GLU A 2 -20.80 -24.99 -7.15
N PRO A 3 -20.34 -26.12 -7.73
CA PRO A 3 -19.38 -26.13 -8.84
C PRO A 3 -19.88 -25.37 -10.09
N LEU A 4 -21.19 -25.34 -10.34
CA LEU A 4 -21.80 -24.60 -11.45
C LEU A 4 -21.61 -23.08 -11.34
N LEU A 5 -21.67 -22.52 -10.12
CA LEU A 5 -21.41 -21.10 -9.89
C LEU A 5 -19.94 -20.73 -10.17
N GLN A 6 -19.00 -21.66 -10.07
CA GLN A 6 -17.59 -21.41 -10.39
C GLN A 6 -17.36 -21.22 -11.90
N LEU A 7 -18.13 -21.92 -12.74
CA LEU A 7 -18.11 -21.78 -14.21
C LEU A 7 -18.62 -20.40 -14.65
N PHE A 8 -19.68 -19.88 -14.02
CA PHE A 8 -20.18 -18.52 -14.30
C PHE A 8 -19.21 -17.40 -13.88
N LEU A 9 -18.34 -17.66 -12.90
CA LEU A 9 -17.31 -16.70 -12.48
C LEU A 9 -16.06 -16.75 -13.37
N PHE A 10 -15.86 -17.81 -14.16
CA PHE A 10 -14.67 -18.00 -14.99
C PHE A 10 -14.38 -16.85 -15.97
N PRO A 11 -15.37 -16.28 -16.70
CA PRO A 11 -15.12 -15.14 -17.59
C PRO A 11 -14.73 -13.87 -16.81
N LYS A 12 -15.37 -13.63 -15.66
CA LYS A 12 -15.05 -12.49 -14.79
C LYS A 12 -13.65 -12.62 -14.18
N ARG A 13 -13.27 -13.84 -13.80
CA ARG A 13 -11.95 -14.22 -13.29
C ARG A 13 -10.85 -14.02 -14.32
N LEU A 14 -11.07 -14.43 -15.57
CA LEU A 14 -10.17 -14.15 -16.69
C LEU A 14 -10.03 -12.64 -16.90
N ARG A 15 -11.15 -11.92 -17.02
CA ARG A 15 -11.12 -10.46 -17.23
C ARG A 15 -10.41 -9.71 -16.10
N PHE A 16 -10.59 -10.14 -14.85
CA PHE A 16 -9.86 -9.63 -13.69
C PHE A 16 -8.36 -9.85 -13.86
N ARG A 17 -7.92 -11.08 -14.13
CA ARG A 17 -6.50 -11.42 -14.36
C ARG A 17 -5.87 -10.59 -15.47
N TRP A 18 -6.57 -10.41 -16.59
CA TRP A 18 -6.10 -9.61 -17.71
C TRP A 18 -5.96 -8.11 -17.36
N ARG A 19 -6.94 -7.53 -16.66
CA ARG A 19 -6.84 -6.13 -16.19
C ARG A 19 -5.74 -5.95 -15.14
N ASN A 20 -5.60 -6.90 -14.22
CA ASN A 20 -4.57 -6.85 -13.19
C ASN A 20 -3.16 -6.97 -13.76
N ARG A 21 -2.97 -7.70 -14.86
CA ARG A 21 -1.64 -7.92 -15.46
C ARG A 21 -0.92 -6.61 -15.77
N LYS A 22 -1.60 -5.64 -16.39
CA LYS A 22 -0.99 -4.33 -16.69
C LYS A 22 -0.62 -3.56 -15.42
N ARG A 23 -1.50 -3.57 -14.41
CA ARG A 23 -1.23 -2.92 -13.12
C ARG A 23 -0.02 -3.56 -12.44
N LEU A 24 -0.01 -4.90 -12.34
CA LEU A 24 1.09 -5.67 -11.78
C LEU A 24 2.41 -5.38 -12.48
N THR A 25 2.44 -5.29 -13.82
CA THR A 25 3.66 -4.92 -14.55
C THR A 25 4.17 -3.52 -14.16
N VAL A 26 3.27 -2.54 -14.01
CA VAL A 26 3.66 -1.19 -13.57
C VAL A 26 4.16 -1.19 -12.13
N THR A 27 3.43 -1.84 -11.21
CA THR A 27 3.83 -1.98 -9.80
C THR A 27 5.18 -2.68 -9.66
N GLU A 28 5.40 -3.79 -10.38
CA GLU A 28 6.67 -4.54 -10.36
C GLU A 28 7.83 -3.71 -10.94
N SER A 29 7.60 -2.99 -12.05
CA SER A 29 8.62 -2.10 -12.60
C SER A 29 8.98 -0.98 -11.62
N LEU A 30 7.97 -0.36 -11.00
CA LEU A 30 8.17 0.70 -10.02
C LEU A 30 8.92 0.18 -8.79
N LYS A 31 8.55 -1.00 -8.29
CA LYS A 31 9.24 -1.71 -7.19
C LYS A 31 10.72 -1.93 -7.53
N ALA A 32 11.00 -2.48 -8.71
CA ALA A 32 12.37 -2.76 -9.14
C ALA A 32 13.21 -1.49 -9.25
N THR A 33 12.64 -0.41 -9.82
CA THR A 33 13.31 0.89 -9.90
C THR A 33 13.57 1.47 -8.51
N LEU A 34 12.55 1.56 -7.65
CA LEU A 34 12.71 2.11 -6.29
C LEU A 34 13.74 1.31 -5.47
N LYS A 35 13.72 -0.02 -5.55
CA LYS A 35 14.71 -0.88 -4.89
C LYS A 35 16.13 -0.58 -5.35
N ALA A 36 16.37 -0.59 -6.66
CA ALA A 36 17.70 -0.32 -7.22
C ALA A 36 18.21 1.08 -6.84
N ARG A 37 17.33 2.09 -6.87
CA ARG A 37 17.68 3.47 -6.51
C ARG A 37 17.93 3.63 -5.01
N CYS A 38 17.18 2.92 -4.17
CA CYS A 38 17.42 2.88 -2.73
C CYS A 38 18.80 2.28 -2.43
N GLU A 39 19.17 1.16 -3.08
CA GLU A 39 20.48 0.53 -2.94
C GLU A 39 21.63 1.42 -3.45
N GLU A 40 21.41 2.19 -4.52
CA GLU A 40 22.36 3.21 -4.99
C GLU A 40 22.52 4.35 -3.98
N ALA A 41 21.43 4.88 -3.44
CA ALA A 41 21.46 5.95 -2.44
C ALA A 41 22.13 5.52 -1.13
N ILE A 42 21.93 4.27 -0.70
CA ILE A 42 22.63 3.68 0.45
C ILE A 42 24.13 3.61 0.19
N ARG A 43 24.55 3.13 -0.99
CA ARG A 43 25.98 3.05 -1.35
C ARG A 43 26.64 4.42 -1.48
N ALA A 44 25.88 5.43 -1.90
CA ALA A 44 26.35 6.80 -2.04
C ALA A 44 26.26 7.63 -0.74
N ASP A 45 25.72 7.05 0.34
CA ASP A 45 25.46 7.73 1.62
C ASP A 45 24.66 9.04 1.46
N ILE A 46 23.52 8.96 0.76
CA ILE A 46 22.59 10.08 0.55
C ILE A 46 21.27 9.80 1.30
N PRO A 47 21.15 10.15 2.60
CA PRO A 47 20.01 9.78 3.45
C PRO A 47 18.66 10.27 2.92
N THR A 48 18.62 11.46 2.32
CA THR A 48 17.40 12.05 1.73
C THR A 48 16.83 11.15 0.64
N TYR A 49 17.68 10.69 -0.28
CA TYR A 49 17.26 9.84 -1.40
C TYR A 49 16.89 8.45 -0.90
N GLN A 50 17.69 7.88 0.01
CA GLN A 50 17.37 6.60 0.65
C GLN A 50 16.00 6.64 1.31
N GLY A 51 15.72 7.67 2.11
CA GLY A 51 14.44 7.86 2.79
C GLY A 51 13.28 7.94 1.82
N ILE A 52 13.41 8.75 0.77
CA ILE A 52 12.37 8.91 -0.26
C ILE A 52 12.06 7.58 -0.96
N TYR A 53 13.09 6.87 -1.41
CA TYR A 53 12.91 5.59 -2.13
C TYR A 53 12.38 4.49 -1.22
N ASN A 54 12.81 4.45 0.04
CA ASN A 54 12.34 3.45 1.00
C ASN A 54 10.84 3.62 1.31
N VAL A 55 10.37 4.84 1.54
CA VAL A 55 8.93 5.09 1.75
C VAL A 55 8.13 4.73 0.48
N GLY A 56 8.65 5.07 -0.70
CA GLY A 56 8.02 4.65 -1.96
C GLY A 56 7.94 3.14 -2.11
N LEU A 57 8.99 2.42 -1.74
CA LEU A 57 9.02 0.96 -1.78
C LEU A 57 7.99 0.37 -0.81
N PHE A 58 7.85 0.94 0.38
CA PHE A 58 6.82 0.53 1.34
C PHE A 58 5.40 0.69 0.77
N VAL A 59 5.09 1.84 0.15
CA VAL A 59 3.78 2.06 -0.50
C VAL A 59 3.49 1.01 -1.57
N VAL A 60 4.50 0.70 -2.39
CA VAL A 60 4.38 -0.30 -3.46
C VAL A 60 4.15 -1.71 -2.90
N LEU A 61 4.84 -2.08 -1.82
CA LEU A 61 4.63 -3.36 -1.15
C LEU A 61 3.21 -3.48 -0.57
N VAL A 62 2.71 -2.43 0.07
CA VAL A 62 1.34 -2.43 0.60
C VAL A 62 0.30 -2.59 -0.51
N GLU A 63 0.44 -1.90 -1.66
CA GLU A 63 -0.49 -2.10 -2.80
C GLU A 63 -0.44 -3.53 -3.35
N GLN A 64 0.76 -4.10 -3.44
CA GLN A 64 0.96 -5.46 -3.92
C GLN A 64 0.30 -6.47 -2.98
N ASP A 65 0.45 -6.32 -1.67
CA ASP A 65 -0.13 -7.23 -0.69
C ASP A 65 -1.66 -7.09 -0.63
N ILE A 66 -2.20 -5.87 -0.70
CA ILE A 66 -3.66 -5.67 -0.81
C ILE A 66 -4.20 -6.34 -2.08
N SER A 67 -3.48 -6.23 -3.19
CA SER A 67 -3.84 -6.87 -4.45
C SER A 67 -3.86 -8.40 -4.33
N ALA A 68 -2.83 -8.97 -3.69
CA ALA A 68 -2.71 -10.40 -3.46
C ALA A 68 -3.85 -10.93 -2.57
N TYR A 69 -4.13 -10.26 -1.45
CA TYR A 69 -5.26 -10.62 -0.58
C TYR A 69 -6.60 -10.47 -1.29
N SER A 70 -6.79 -9.39 -2.05
CA SER A 70 -8.03 -9.14 -2.81
C SER A 70 -8.28 -10.24 -3.85
N GLU A 71 -7.23 -10.66 -4.57
CA GLU A 71 -7.31 -11.80 -5.48
C GLU A 71 -7.63 -13.09 -4.70
N ALA A 72 -6.92 -13.38 -3.61
CA ALA A 72 -7.14 -14.57 -2.82
C ALA A 72 -8.58 -14.67 -2.27
N ILE A 73 -9.15 -13.57 -1.80
CA ILE A 73 -10.56 -13.48 -1.36
C ILE A 73 -11.50 -13.76 -2.53
N PHE A 74 -11.29 -13.11 -3.69
CA PHE A 74 -12.17 -13.25 -4.85
C PHE A 74 -12.16 -14.67 -5.45
N PHE A 75 -11.01 -15.33 -5.40
CA PHE A 75 -10.79 -16.65 -5.99
C PHE A 75 -10.94 -17.83 -5.01
N ALA A 76 -11.09 -17.56 -3.71
CA ALA A 76 -11.22 -18.59 -2.67
C ALA A 76 -12.29 -19.64 -3.00
N ARG A 77 -11.94 -20.92 -2.80
CA ARG A 77 -12.79 -22.08 -3.11
C ARG A 77 -13.79 -22.40 -2.01
N SER A 78 -13.51 -22.01 -0.77
CA SER A 78 -14.43 -22.16 0.37
C SER A 78 -14.52 -20.86 1.16
N GLU A 79 -15.59 -20.73 1.95
CA GLU A 79 -15.78 -19.57 2.82
C GLU A 79 -14.67 -19.48 3.87
N TRP A 80 -14.22 -20.63 4.40
CA TRP A 80 -13.10 -20.66 5.33
C TRP A 80 -11.82 -20.00 4.77
N HIS A 81 -11.41 -20.38 3.54
CA HIS A 81 -10.24 -19.75 2.91
C HIS A 81 -10.47 -18.27 2.65
N ARG A 82 -11.69 -17.91 2.23
CA ARG A 82 -12.06 -16.52 1.97
C ARG A 82 -11.94 -15.66 3.22
N GLN A 83 -12.46 -16.16 4.33
CA GLN A 83 -12.35 -15.55 5.65
C GLN A 83 -10.90 -15.50 6.12
N PHE A 84 -10.11 -16.56 5.93
CA PHE A 84 -8.68 -16.57 6.24
C PHE A 84 -7.94 -15.40 5.56
N TYR A 85 -8.12 -15.20 4.25
CA TYR A 85 -7.48 -14.10 3.53
C TYR A 85 -8.01 -12.72 3.94
N ALA A 86 -9.32 -12.60 4.21
CA ALA A 86 -9.91 -11.34 4.68
C ALA A 86 -9.33 -10.86 6.02
N ARG A 87 -8.94 -11.80 6.89
CA ARG A 87 -8.33 -11.51 8.20
C ARG A 87 -6.91 -10.98 8.05
N GLY A 88 -6.13 -11.58 7.16
CA GLY A 88 -4.81 -11.06 6.77
C GLY A 88 -4.91 -9.66 6.15
N LEU A 89 -5.90 -9.43 5.29
CA LEU A 89 -6.16 -8.11 4.72
C LEU A 89 -6.53 -7.08 5.78
N ALA A 90 -7.40 -7.43 6.74
CA ALA A 90 -7.78 -6.51 7.82
C ALA A 90 -6.57 -6.01 8.62
N VAL A 91 -5.64 -6.92 8.92
CA VAL A 91 -4.39 -6.60 9.64
C VAL A 91 -3.52 -5.69 8.79
N LEU A 92 -3.31 -6.02 7.52
CA LEU A 92 -2.54 -5.17 6.61
C LEU A 92 -3.11 -3.75 6.52
N LEU A 93 -4.43 -3.63 6.37
CA LEU A 93 -5.10 -2.34 6.30
C LEU A 93 -4.94 -1.53 7.60
N TYR A 94 -5.02 -2.18 8.75
CA TYR A 94 -4.79 -1.53 10.05
C TYR A 94 -3.36 -0.98 10.16
N GLU A 95 -2.36 -1.84 10.00
CA GLU A 95 -0.95 -1.44 10.17
C GLU A 95 -0.57 -0.37 9.14
N ALA A 96 -0.96 -0.54 7.87
CA ALA A 96 -0.69 0.46 6.84
C ALA A 96 -1.39 1.80 7.09
N ALA A 97 -2.61 1.80 7.65
CA ALA A 97 -3.33 3.02 8.00
C ALA A 97 -2.67 3.80 9.15
N GLU A 98 -1.98 3.11 10.06
CA GLU A 98 -1.21 3.70 11.16
C GLU A 98 0.19 4.15 10.71
N ASP A 99 0.88 3.34 9.90
CA ASP A 99 2.28 3.55 9.51
C ASP A 99 2.44 4.62 8.42
N LEU A 100 1.58 4.62 7.39
CA LEU A 100 1.74 5.54 6.26
C LEU A 100 1.70 7.02 6.66
N PRO A 101 0.79 7.49 7.55
CA PRO A 101 0.84 8.87 8.02
C PRO A 101 2.15 9.24 8.73
N GLN A 102 2.77 8.30 9.44
CA GLN A 102 4.04 8.49 10.13
C GLN A 102 5.19 8.57 9.13
N LEU A 103 5.23 7.64 8.17
CA LEU A 103 6.23 7.60 7.10
C LEU A 103 6.15 8.84 6.19
N LEU A 104 4.95 9.36 5.92
CA LEU A 104 4.71 10.58 5.13
C LEU A 104 4.71 11.86 5.98
N GLY A 105 5.21 11.74 7.22
CA GLY A 105 5.22 12.80 8.22
C GLY A 105 6.29 13.87 7.98
N LYS A 106 6.71 14.52 9.07
CA LYS A 106 7.59 15.69 9.04
C LYS A 106 8.90 15.42 8.30
N GLN A 107 9.60 14.33 8.63
CA GLN A 107 10.90 14.02 8.04
C GLN A 107 10.82 13.84 6.52
N TYR A 108 9.79 13.12 6.04
CA TYR A 108 9.58 12.90 4.62
C TYR A 108 9.30 14.21 3.87
N ARG A 109 8.52 15.11 4.49
CA ARG A 109 8.28 16.44 3.94
C ARG A 109 9.55 17.28 3.87
N THR A 110 10.43 17.19 4.86
CA THR A 110 11.76 17.84 4.81
C THR A 110 12.57 17.33 3.62
N TRP A 111 12.64 16.01 3.41
CA TRP A 111 13.36 15.44 2.27
C TRP A 111 12.80 15.91 0.92
N LEU A 112 11.48 16.06 0.79
CA LEU A 112 10.86 16.60 -0.43
C LEU A 112 11.16 18.09 -0.63
N GLN A 113 11.28 18.86 0.46
CA GLN A 113 11.66 20.28 0.38
C GLN A 113 13.12 20.45 -0.04
N ASP A 114 14.02 19.56 0.39
CA ASP A 114 15.42 19.55 -0.02
C ASP A 114 15.59 19.31 -1.53
N LEU A 115 14.59 18.68 -2.17
CA LEU A 115 14.50 18.51 -3.62
C LEU A 115 13.95 19.75 -4.36
N GLU A 116 13.70 20.84 -3.62
CA GLU A 116 13.16 22.12 -4.12
C GLU A 116 11.87 21.94 -4.93
N LEU A 117 11.05 20.97 -4.50
CA LEU A 117 9.78 20.67 -5.13
C LEU A 117 8.78 21.80 -4.85
N GLY A 118 8.13 22.29 -5.91
CA GLY A 118 7.08 23.31 -5.79
C GLY A 118 5.87 22.85 -4.96
N SER A 119 5.03 23.81 -4.57
CA SER A 119 3.84 23.59 -3.73
C SER A 119 2.89 22.51 -4.24
N GLU A 120 2.83 22.30 -5.56
CA GLU A 120 2.03 21.25 -6.20
C GLU A 120 2.35 19.83 -5.67
N TRP A 121 3.62 19.51 -5.41
CA TRP A 121 3.99 18.19 -4.87
C TRP A 121 3.49 17.99 -3.45
N THR A 122 3.54 19.07 -2.65
CA THR A 122 3.01 19.06 -1.29
C THR A 122 1.48 18.92 -1.30
N ASN A 123 0.80 19.54 -2.27
CA ASN A 123 -0.65 19.40 -2.45
C ASN A 123 -1.05 17.96 -2.81
N LEU A 124 -0.32 17.29 -3.71
CA LEU A 124 -0.55 15.88 -4.05
C LEU A 124 -0.38 14.97 -2.83
N LEU A 125 0.68 15.19 -2.05
CA LEU A 125 0.92 14.41 -0.82
C LEU A 125 -0.17 14.66 0.23
N ASN A 126 -0.57 15.93 0.43
CA ASN A 126 -1.65 16.29 1.36
C ASN A 126 -2.99 15.66 0.94
N HIS A 127 -3.27 15.61 -0.37
CA HIS A 127 -4.47 14.99 -0.90
C HIS A 127 -4.53 13.50 -0.54
N ALA A 128 -3.47 12.75 -0.83
CA ALA A 128 -3.37 11.33 -0.47
C ALA A 128 -3.44 11.11 1.05
N GLY A 129 -2.70 11.92 1.82
CA GLY A 129 -2.70 11.87 3.28
C GLY A 129 -4.09 12.11 3.88
N SER A 130 -4.86 13.07 3.34
CA SER A 130 -6.22 13.36 3.81
C SER A 130 -7.18 12.16 3.65
N LYS A 131 -7.04 11.42 2.55
CA LYS A 131 -7.82 10.20 2.26
C LYS A 131 -7.42 9.05 3.18
N LEU A 132 -6.12 8.86 3.44
CA LEU A 132 -5.63 7.88 4.43
C LEU A 132 -6.19 8.18 5.82
N SER A 133 -6.15 9.44 6.25
CA SER A 133 -6.71 9.84 7.54
C SER A 133 -8.23 9.65 7.60
N ALA A 134 -8.95 9.92 6.50
CA ALA A 134 -10.40 9.70 6.43
C ALA A 134 -10.75 8.21 6.54
N PHE A 135 -9.99 7.35 5.87
CA PHE A 135 -10.14 5.90 5.99
C PHE A 135 -9.89 5.44 7.44
N ASN A 136 -8.79 5.87 8.07
CA ASN A 136 -8.46 5.45 9.43
C ASN A 136 -9.52 5.93 10.44
N ARG A 137 -10.02 7.16 10.31
CA ARG A 137 -11.11 7.65 11.17
C ARG A 137 -12.39 6.83 11.04
N SER A 138 -12.69 6.35 9.84
CA SER A 138 -13.94 5.64 9.55
C SER A 138 -13.88 4.17 9.97
N HIS A 139 -12.71 3.53 9.80
CA HIS A 139 -12.59 2.07 9.88
C HIS A 139 -11.53 1.58 10.89
N GLY A 140 -10.69 2.47 11.43
CA GLY A 140 -9.52 2.10 12.25
C GLY A 140 -9.88 1.29 13.49
N GLN A 141 -10.95 1.67 14.20
CA GLN A 141 -11.40 0.94 15.39
C GLN A 141 -11.86 -0.49 15.05
N PHE A 142 -12.65 -0.65 13.98
CA PHE A 142 -13.09 -1.95 13.50
C PHE A 142 -11.91 -2.84 13.07
N LEU A 143 -10.96 -2.28 12.32
CA LEU A 143 -9.78 -3.01 11.88
C LEU A 143 -8.86 -3.38 13.06
N LYS A 144 -8.75 -2.52 14.08
CA LYS A 144 -8.02 -2.79 15.33
C LYS A 144 -8.61 -3.97 16.08
N GLU A 145 -9.93 -4.00 16.22
CA GLU A 145 -10.65 -5.12 16.84
C GLU A 145 -10.34 -6.42 16.10
N LEU A 146 -10.51 -6.45 14.77
CA LEU A 146 -10.17 -7.64 13.98
C LEU A 146 -8.71 -8.06 14.11
N ARG A 147 -7.78 -7.10 14.11
CA ARG A 147 -6.34 -7.37 14.27
C ARG A 147 -6.03 -8.03 15.61
N ASN A 148 -6.71 -7.65 16.70
CA ASN A 148 -6.50 -8.21 18.03
C ASN A 148 -7.03 -9.63 18.19
N TYR A 149 -8.22 -9.91 17.64
CA TYR A 149 -8.88 -11.21 17.83
C TYR A 149 -8.41 -12.26 16.83
N VAL A 150 -7.96 -11.85 15.64
CA VAL A 150 -7.90 -12.77 14.51
C VAL A 150 -6.49 -13.04 14.00
N SER A 151 -5.54 -12.14 14.30
CA SER A 151 -4.13 -12.38 14.05
C SER A 151 -3.44 -12.85 15.32
N ALA A 152 -2.82 -14.04 15.21
CA ALA A 152 -1.92 -14.65 16.17
C ALA A 152 -2.53 -15.33 17.42
N HIS A 153 -3.84 -15.62 17.47
CA HIS A 153 -4.49 -16.19 18.66
C HIS A 153 -4.06 -15.46 19.96
N ARG A 154 -3.83 -14.14 19.85
CA ARG A 154 -3.34 -13.30 20.94
C ARG A 154 -4.32 -13.27 22.10
N ASP A 155 -5.60 -13.37 21.76
CA ASP A 155 -6.65 -13.72 22.70
C ASP A 155 -6.78 -15.24 22.76
N HIS A 156 -6.60 -15.83 23.94
CA HIS A 156 -6.76 -17.27 24.13
C HIS A 156 -8.24 -17.71 24.20
N ASP A 157 -9.19 -16.78 24.21
CA ASP A 157 -10.62 -17.07 24.16
C ASP A 157 -11.08 -17.40 22.73
N ALA A 158 -11.13 -18.70 22.42
CA ALA A 158 -11.60 -19.21 21.14
C ALA A 158 -13.06 -18.87 20.83
N LEU A 159 -13.93 -18.69 21.84
CA LEU A 159 -15.33 -18.31 21.62
C LEU A 159 -15.40 -16.86 21.13
N SER A 160 -14.68 -15.95 21.78
CA SER A 160 -14.57 -14.56 21.34
C SER A 160 -13.99 -14.43 19.92
N GLN A 161 -13.07 -15.33 19.52
CA GLN A 161 -12.57 -15.39 18.14
C GLN A 161 -13.67 -15.81 17.15
N ILE A 162 -14.43 -16.86 17.45
CA ILE A 162 -15.53 -17.35 16.61
C ILE A 162 -16.60 -16.28 16.45
N ASP A 163 -17.00 -15.64 17.55
CA ASP A 163 -18.01 -14.58 17.55
C ASP A 163 -17.54 -13.38 16.73
N THR A 164 -16.27 -13.00 16.85
CA THR A 164 -15.69 -11.92 16.04
C THR A 164 -15.63 -12.28 14.57
N MET A 165 -15.28 -13.52 14.23
CA MET A 165 -15.31 -14.02 12.85
C MET A 165 -16.73 -14.03 12.25
N ALA A 166 -17.77 -14.17 13.07
CA ALA A 166 -19.16 -14.10 12.63
C ALA A 166 -19.64 -12.66 12.34
N LYS A 167 -18.97 -11.63 12.88
CA LYS A 167 -19.38 -10.22 12.77
C LYS A 167 -19.11 -9.58 11.39
N PHE A 168 -18.28 -10.18 10.55
CA PHE A 168 -17.94 -9.60 9.25
C PHE A 168 -18.01 -10.61 8.10
N LYS A 169 -18.26 -10.10 6.90
CA LYS A 169 -18.16 -10.90 5.68
C LYS A 169 -16.87 -10.55 4.97
N ALA A 170 -16.18 -11.54 4.43
CA ALA A 170 -14.94 -11.31 3.68
C ALA A 170 -15.09 -10.33 2.50
N ILE A 171 -16.30 -10.20 1.94
CA ILE A 171 -16.59 -9.21 0.89
C ILE A 171 -16.54 -7.77 1.39
N ASP A 172 -16.83 -7.53 2.67
CA ASP A 172 -16.76 -6.20 3.27
C ASP A 172 -15.29 -5.75 3.40
N LEU A 173 -14.42 -6.67 3.81
CA LEU A 173 -12.97 -6.42 3.87
C LEU A 173 -12.36 -6.23 2.48
N TYR A 174 -12.83 -6.97 1.48
CA TYR A 174 -12.45 -6.73 0.08
C TYR A 174 -12.81 -5.31 -0.38
N ARG A 175 -13.98 -4.80 0.01
CA ARG A 175 -14.40 -3.42 -0.30
C ARG A 175 -13.51 -2.39 0.41
N LEU A 176 -13.19 -2.63 1.68
CA LEU A 176 -12.25 -1.78 2.43
C LEU A 176 -10.86 -1.77 1.78
N GLY A 177 -10.37 -2.91 1.29
CA GLY A 177 -9.12 -2.97 0.52
C GLY A 177 -9.19 -2.13 -0.75
N ALA A 178 -10.32 -2.15 -1.47
CA ALA A 178 -10.51 -1.31 -2.65
C ALA A 178 -10.58 0.19 -2.30
N GLU A 179 -11.25 0.55 -1.20
CA GLU A 179 -11.31 1.93 -0.68
C GLU A 179 -9.91 2.43 -0.29
N PHE A 180 -9.15 1.64 0.46
CA PHE A 180 -7.77 1.96 0.85
C PHE A 180 -6.81 2.03 -0.34
N SER A 181 -7.08 1.28 -1.41
CA SER A 181 -6.28 1.36 -2.63
C SER A 181 -6.39 2.73 -3.33
N VAL A 182 -7.42 3.53 -3.06
CA VAL A 182 -7.58 4.86 -3.67
C VAL A 182 -6.43 5.79 -3.30
N PRO A 183 -6.16 6.11 -2.01
CA PRO A 183 -5.00 6.92 -1.65
C PRO A 183 -3.66 6.28 -2.03
N LEU A 184 -3.54 4.94 -2.02
CA LEU A 184 -2.31 4.29 -2.47
C LEU A 184 -2.05 4.54 -3.96
N ASN A 185 -3.08 4.51 -4.81
CA ASN A 185 -2.91 4.83 -6.23
C ASN A 185 -2.47 6.28 -6.45
N ASP A 186 -2.96 7.22 -5.64
CA ASP A 186 -2.48 8.61 -5.68
C ASP A 186 -0.98 8.69 -5.32
N LEU A 187 -0.54 7.92 -4.31
CA LEU A 187 0.87 7.84 -3.93
C LEU A 187 1.73 7.13 -5.01
N LEU A 188 1.24 6.07 -5.63
CA LEU A 188 1.95 5.39 -6.73
C LEU A 188 2.14 6.31 -7.93
N ALA A 189 1.11 7.09 -8.27
CA ALA A 189 1.22 8.13 -9.28
C ALA A 189 2.26 9.19 -8.87
N PHE A 190 2.18 9.68 -7.64
CA PHE A 190 3.17 10.61 -7.07
C PHE A 190 4.60 10.07 -7.20
N TYR A 191 4.89 8.83 -6.81
CA TYR A 191 6.22 8.25 -6.93
C TYR A 191 6.66 8.05 -8.38
N THR A 192 5.74 7.71 -9.27
CA THR A 192 6.04 7.62 -10.71
C THR A 192 6.48 8.98 -11.26
N HIS A 193 5.81 10.06 -10.84
CA HIS A 193 6.19 11.42 -11.22
C HIS A 193 7.51 11.84 -10.54
N LEU A 194 7.67 11.54 -9.25
CA LEU A 194 8.84 11.94 -8.46
C LEU A 194 10.11 11.30 -9.01
N LEU A 195 10.07 10.02 -9.37
CA LEU A 195 11.19 9.33 -10.01
C LEU A 195 11.60 10.00 -11.33
N ARG A 196 10.64 10.41 -12.15
CA ARG A 196 10.94 11.13 -13.41
C ARG A 196 11.61 12.47 -13.15
N TYR A 197 11.18 13.19 -12.11
CA TYR A 197 11.80 14.45 -11.71
C TYR A 197 13.22 14.22 -11.19
N MET A 198 13.41 13.29 -10.26
CA MET A 198 14.71 12.98 -9.66
C MET A 198 15.71 12.38 -10.66
N HIS A 199 15.23 11.76 -11.75
CA HIS A 199 16.09 11.25 -12.82
C HIS A 199 16.49 12.31 -13.85
N ASN A 200 15.98 13.55 -13.74
CA ASN A 200 16.43 14.63 -14.61
C ASN A 200 17.92 14.94 -14.30
N PRO A 201 18.84 14.82 -15.28
CA PRO A 201 20.27 15.03 -15.06
C PRO A 201 20.61 16.39 -14.44
N ALA A 202 19.84 17.44 -14.78
CA ALA A 202 20.02 18.77 -14.23
C ALA A 202 19.71 18.82 -12.73
N VAL A 203 18.67 18.10 -12.29
CA VAL A 203 18.26 17.99 -10.88
C VAL A 203 19.31 17.21 -10.09
N MET A 204 19.78 16.07 -10.62
CA MET A 204 20.83 15.29 -9.98
C MET A 204 22.13 16.08 -9.84
N LEU A 205 22.59 16.76 -10.89
CA LEU A 205 23.80 17.57 -10.86
C LEU A 205 23.70 18.71 -9.85
N HIS A 206 22.54 19.38 -9.77
CA HIS A 206 22.30 20.45 -8.81
C HIS A 206 22.40 19.94 -7.36
N HIS A 207 21.77 18.81 -7.03
CA HIS A 207 21.81 18.27 -5.68
C HIS A 207 23.17 17.70 -5.28
N VAL A 208 23.88 17.03 -6.20
CA VAL A 208 25.25 16.55 -5.96
C VAL A 208 26.20 17.72 -5.73
N ALA A 209 26.08 18.80 -6.52
CA ALA A 209 26.89 20.00 -6.31
C ALA A 209 26.62 20.64 -4.93
N LYS A 210 25.36 20.67 -4.49
CA LYS A 210 24.95 21.21 -3.19
C LYS A 210 25.37 20.35 -2.01
N SER A 211 25.42 19.03 -2.16
CA SER A 211 25.86 18.10 -1.09
C SER A 211 27.38 18.02 -0.92
N VAL A 212 28.14 18.44 -1.94
CA VAL A 212 29.62 18.46 -1.93
C VAL A 212 30.17 19.87 -1.64
N ALA A 213 29.34 20.91 -1.70
CA ALA A 213 29.71 22.26 -1.30
C ALA A 213 29.83 22.35 0.24
N PRO A 214 30.96 22.83 0.79
CA PRO A 214 31.22 22.90 2.22
C PRO A 214 30.34 23.92 2.96
#